data_AF-A0A9X6RTL2-F1
#
_entry.id   AF-A0A9X6RTL2-F1
#
_cell.length_a   1.000
_cell.length_b   1.000
_cell.length_c   1.000
_cell.angle_alpha   90.00
_cell.angle_beta   90.00
_cell.angle_gamma   90.00
#
_symmetry.space_group_name_H-M   'P 1'
#
loop_
_entity.id
_entity.type
_entity.pdbx_description
1 polymer ?
#
loop_
_entity_poly.entity_id
_entity_poly.type
_entity_poly.pdbx_seq_one_letter_code
_entity_poly.pdbx_strand_id
1 'polypeptide(L)' 'MSNSTSWLDEIIAILTELDGAGTLNQIKTKVMERNKIDLNRYQHEQSIAARIRKTIYQHSSECDIYKGYFML' A
#
# COMPACT_ATOMS: atom_id res chain seq x y z
N MET A 1 -3.97 -5.57 -22.54
CA MET A 1 -3.80 -5.98 -21.13
C MET A 1 -3.59 -4.71 -20.32
N SER A 2 -4.52 -4.35 -19.45
CA SER A 2 -4.38 -3.16 -18.60
C SER A 2 -3.20 -3.41 -17.66
N ASN A 3 -2.09 -2.70 -17.86
CA ASN A 3 -0.98 -2.63 -16.91
C ASN A 3 -1.46 -1.86 -15.67
N SER A 4 -2.34 -2.46 -14.87
CA SER A 4 -2.67 -1.91 -13.56
C SER A 4 -1.44 -2.11 -12.69
N THR A 5 -0.73 -1.02 -12.41
CA THR A 5 0.41 -1.03 -11.48
C THR A 5 -0.02 -1.69 -10.17
N SER A 6 0.74 -2.67 -9.71
CA SER A 6 0.45 -3.30 -8.42
C SER A 6 0.64 -2.28 -7.31
N TRP A 7 -0.15 -2.39 -6.25
CA TRP A 7 0.05 -1.59 -5.03
C TRP A 7 1.46 -1.75 -4.47
N LEU A 8 2.02 -2.97 -4.55
CA LEU A 8 3.37 -3.24 -4.06
C LEU A 8 4.41 -2.48 -4.87
N ASP A 9 4.36 -2.57 -6.20
CA ASP A 9 5.33 -1.92 -7.08
C ASP A 9 5.30 -0.40 -6.91
N GLU A 10 4.10 0.17 -6.78
CA GLU A 10 3.95 1.60 -6.56
C GLU A 10 4.53 2.03 -5.20
N ILE A 11 4.26 1.28 -4.13
CA ILE A 11 4.81 1.56 -2.80
C ILE A 11 6.33 1.44 -2.80
N ILE A 12 6.90 0.41 -3.44
CA ILE A 12 8.36 0.26 -3.59
C ILE A 12 8.94 1.46 -4.34
N ALA A 13 8.36 1.83 -5.48
CA ALA A 13 8.84 2.97 -6.27
C ALA A 13 8.76 4.30 -5.50
N ILE A 14 7.76 4.47 -4.63
CA ILE A 14 7.64 5.65 -3.76
C ILE A 14 8.68 5.62 -2.65
N LEU A 15 8.88 4.48 -1.99
CA LEU A 15 9.89 4.33 -0.95
C LEU A 15 11.31 4.55 -1.50
N THR A 16 11.62 4.05 -2.70
CA THR A 16 12.90 4.31 -3.37
C THR A 16 13.11 5.80 -3.63
N GLU A 17 12.07 6.56 -3.99
CA GLU A 17 12.17 8.02 -4.13
C GLU A 17 12.31 8.76 -2.79
N LEU A 18 11.88 8.15 -1.70
CA LEU A 18 12.01 8.68 -0.34
C LEU A 18 13.29 8.17 0.35
N ASP A 19 14.30 7.73 -0.41
CA ASP A 19 15.58 7.21 0.10
C ASP A 19 15.40 6.03 1.09
N GLY A 20 14.40 5.19 0.83
CA GLY A 20 14.09 4.01 1.64
C GLY A 20 13.32 4.27 2.93
N ALA A 21 13.06 5.53 3.30
CA ALA A 21 12.36 5.90 4.52
C ALA A 21 11.21 6.88 4.26
N GLY A 22 9.99 6.49 4.62
CA GLY A 22 8.82 7.34 4.41
C GLY A 22 7.73 7.11 5.45
N THR A 23 7.13 8.19 5.91
CA THR A 23 5.90 8.11 6.69
C THR A 23 4.72 7.68 5.82
N LEU A 24 3.70 7.07 6.41
CA LEU A 24 2.50 6.67 5.68
C LEU A 24 1.83 7.85 4.96
N ASN A 25 1.83 9.04 5.56
CA ASN A 25 1.26 10.23 4.93
C ASN A 25 2.05 10.62 3.67
N GLN A 26 3.39 10.60 3.71
CA GLN A 26 4.22 10.87 2.53
C GLN A 26 3.95 9.86 1.42
N ILE A 27 3.84 8.57 1.77
CA ILE A 27 3.54 7.52 0.79
C ILE A 27 2.15 7.76 0.18
N LYS A 28 1.13 8.02 1.01
CA LYS A 28 -0.23 8.31 0.56
C LYS A 28 -0.26 9.53 -0.38
N THR A 29 0.40 10.62 -0.01
CA THR A 29 0.46 11.83 -0.83
C THR A 29 1.08 11.54 -2.20
N LYS A 30 2.23 10.84 -2.25
CA LYS A 30 2.86 10.46 -3.53
C LYS A 30 1.99 9.52 -4.38
N VAL A 31 1.26 8.57 -3.76
CA VAL A 31 0.31 7.71 -4.49
C VAL A 31 -0.76 8.56 -5.19
N MET A 32 -1.31 9.55 -4.48
CA MET A 32 -2.34 10.45 -5.02
C MET A 32 -1.78 11.37 -6.11
N GLU A 33 -0.58 11.91 -5.94
CA GLU A 33 0.08 12.78 -6.93
C GLU A 33 0.41 12.04 -8.24
N ARG A 34 0.90 10.80 -8.14
CA ARG A 34 1.30 10.02 -9.31
C ARG A 34 0.13 9.46 -10.11
N ASN A 35 -1.03 9.30 -9.48
CA ASN A 35 -2.27 8.83 -10.10
C ASN A 35 -2.11 7.55 -10.97
N LYS A 36 -1.20 6.65 -10.55
CA LYS A 36 -0.91 5.37 -11.24
C LYS A 36 -1.82 4.22 -10.82
N ILE A 37 -2.54 4.39 -9.72
CA ILE A 37 -3.54 3.46 -9.20
C ILE A 37 -4.92 4.08 -9.42
N ASP A 38 -5.89 3.27 -9.82
CA ASP A 38 -7.28 3.69 -9.88
C ASP A 38 -7.83 3.91 -8.46
N LEU A 39 -7.80 5.17 -8.02
CA LEU A 39 -8.24 5.57 -6.69
C LEU A 39 -9.77 5.78 -6.61
N ASN A 40 -10.49 5.81 -7.73
CA ASN A 40 -11.95 6.01 -7.75
C ASN A 40 -12.71 4.90 -7.02
N ARG A 41 -12.06 3.76 -6.81
CA ARG A 41 -12.61 2.61 -6.07
C ARG A 41 -12.59 2.81 -4.54
N TYR A 42 -11.99 3.88 -4.04
CA TYR A 42 -11.86 4.15 -2.61
C TYR A 42 -12.73 5.37 -2.24
N GLN A 43 -13.72 5.16 -1.37
CA GLN A 43 -14.63 6.23 -0.93
C GLN A 43 -13.95 7.31 -0.09
N HIS A 44 -12.89 6.96 0.64
CA HIS A 44 -12.23 7.86 1.58
C HIS A 44 -10.71 7.69 1.55
N GLU A 45 -9.97 8.77 1.77
CA GLU A 45 -8.50 8.73 1.89
C GLU A 45 -8.01 7.74 2.95
N GLN A 46 -8.79 7.54 4.01
CA GLN A 46 -8.48 6.57 5.06
C GLN A 46 -8.43 5.12 4.52
N SER A 47 -9.24 4.81 3.50
CA SER A 47 -9.24 3.50 2.84
C SER A 47 -7.97 3.27 2.03
N ILE A 48 -7.45 4.33 1.40
CA ILE A 48 -6.15 4.33 0.69
C ILE A 48 -5.03 4.07 1.70
N ALA A 49 -5.02 4.81 2.81
CA ALA A 49 -4.04 4.62 3.87
C ALA A 49 -4.08 3.19 4.48
N ALA A 50 -5.28 2.64 4.68
CA ALA A 50 -5.45 1.25 5.13
C ALA A 50 -4.90 0.24 4.12
N ARG A 51 -5.12 0.47 2.81
CA ARG A 51 -4.59 -0.38 1.74
C ARG A 51 -3.06 -0.36 1.69
N ILE A 52 -2.45 0.82 1.84
CA ILE A 52 -0.98 0.96 1.89
C ILE A 52 -0.42 0.17 3.07
N ARG A 53 -0.92 0.39 4.29
CA ARG A 53 -0.47 -0.35 5.48
C ARG A 53 -0.61 -1.86 5.30
N LYS A 54 -1.77 -2.33 4.82
CA LYS A 54 -2.01 -3.75 4.58
C LYS A 54 -0.98 -4.34 3.64
N THR A 55 -0.67 -3.63 2.55
CA THR A 55 0.31 -4.07 1.56
C THR A 55 1.71 -4.15 2.18
N ILE A 56 2.12 -3.14 2.95
CA ILE A 56 3.41 -3.15 3.67
C ILE A 56 3.50 -4.34 4.64
N TYR A 57 2.47 -4.56 5.47
CA TYR A 57 2.49 -5.66 6.44
C TYR A 57 2.50 -7.03 5.78
N GLN A 58 1.77 -7.23 4.68
CA GLN A 58 1.76 -8.49 3.94
C GLN A 58 3.11 -8.84 3.30
N HIS A 59 3.96 -7.85 3.07
CA HIS A 59 5.26 -8.00 2.41
C HIS A 59 6.45 -7.70 3.32
N SER A 60 6.21 -7.39 4.59
CA SER A 60 7.26 -7.24 5.60
C SER A 60 7.66 -8.62 6.11
N SER A 61 8.96 -8.93 6.14
CA SER A 61 9.46 -10.25 6.57
C SER A 61 9.24 -10.53 8.06
N GLU A 62 8.95 -9.50 8.85
CA GLU A 62 8.78 -9.59 10.31
C GLU A 62 7.32 -9.73 10.76
N CYS A 63 6.37 -9.88 9.84
CA CYS A 63 4.95 -9.97 10.21
C CYS A 63 4.49 -11.43 10.29
N ASP A 64 4.40 -11.95 11.51
CA ASP A 64 3.58 -13.13 11.80
C ASP A 64 2.11 -12.76 11.57
N ILE A 65 1.62 -13.00 10.35
CA ILE A 65 0.21 -12.80 10.03
C ILE A 65 -0.59 -13.80 10.86
N TYR A 66 -1.22 -13.32 11.94
CA TYR A 66 -2.12 -14.11 12.76
C TYR A 66 -3.23 -14.71 11.87
N LYS A 67 -3.11 -16.00 11.55
CA LYS A 67 -4.17 -16.79 10.94
C LYS A 67 -5.05 -17.29 12.07
N GLY A 68 -6.14 -16.59 12.35
CA GLY A 68 -7.18 -17.11 13.24
C GLY A 68 -7.72 -18.40 12.64
N TYR A 69 -7.37 -19.55 13.23
CA TYR A 69 -8.03 -20.80 12.93
C TYR A 69 -9.40 -20.77 13.59
N PHE A 70 -10.46 -20.70 12.79
CA PHE A 70 -11.83 -20.86 13.26
C PHE A 70 -11.98 -22.31 13.71
N MET A 71 -11.95 -22.54 15.02
CA MET A 71 -12.18 -23.86 15.61
C MET A 71 -13.71 -24.08 15.67
N LEU A 72 -14.23 -24.84 14.71
CA LEU A 72 -15.58 -25.41 14.74
C LEU A 72 -15.53 -26.80 15.37
#